data_AF-A0A109W8S2-F1
#
_entry.id   AF-A0A109W8S2-F1
#
_cell.length_a   1.000
_cell.length_b   1.000
_cell.length_c   1.000
_cell.angle_alpha   90.00
_cell.angle_beta   90.00
_cell.angle_gamma   90.00
#
_symmetry.space_group_name_H-M   'P 1'
#
loop_
_entity.id
_entity.type
_entity.pdbx_description
1 polymer ?
#
loop_
_entity_poly.entity_id
_entity_poly.type
_entity_poly.pdbx_seq_one_letter_code
_entity_poly.pdbx_strand_id
1 'polypeptide(L)'
;MSSNVTDFCPILPPKITLDQFNGDYALYDDFLYENVFLEQLFNFKITFRGKFVELKSYPYFEGKEDSYFHLTCKNFDIDSEEREPDLRRSERLCWLRPAIETDHNKICKQDCFLIYERPYKKSNRIFLLDPVDRYFIVLEERPSYYLLITAFYIHYDNVLRKKLKEYDKYKTN
;
A
#
# COMPACT_ATOMS: atom_id res chain seq x y z
N MET A 1 1.42 22.01 -19.36
CA MET A 1 2.29 20.92 -19.87
C MET A 1 2.54 19.98 -18.71
N SER A 2 1.69 18.99 -18.51
CA SER A 2 1.86 17.97 -17.48
C SER A 2 3.02 17.08 -17.91
N SER A 3 4.18 17.24 -17.26
CA SER A 3 5.24 16.25 -17.33
C SER A 3 4.66 14.94 -16.81
N ASN A 4 4.33 14.02 -17.70
CA ASN A 4 4.07 12.63 -17.37
C ASN A 4 5.37 12.05 -16.81
N VAL A 5 5.60 12.26 -15.51
CA VAL A 5 6.56 11.47 -14.77
C VAL A 5 5.92 10.09 -14.68
N THR A 6 6.25 9.23 -15.64
CA THR A 6 5.88 7.82 -15.60
C THR A 6 6.60 7.22 -14.39
N ASP A 7 5.83 6.75 -13.42
CA ASP A 7 6.36 5.94 -12.30
C ASP A 7 7.14 4.74 -12.88
N PHE A 8 8.12 4.23 -12.14
CA PHE A 8 9.00 3.17 -12.63
C PHE A 8 8.19 1.95 -13.08
N CYS A 9 7.25 1.49 -12.26
CA CYS A 9 6.38 0.38 -12.62
C CYS A 9 5.36 0.80 -13.70
N PRO A 10 5.34 0.17 -14.89
CA PRO A 10 4.47 0.58 -16.00
C PRO A 10 2.98 0.25 -15.78
N ILE A 11 2.65 -0.57 -14.78
CA ILE A 11 1.26 -0.96 -14.45
C ILE A 11 0.67 -0.09 -13.34
N LEU A 12 1.50 0.64 -12.58
CA LEU A 12 0.97 1.53 -11.54
C LEU A 12 0.30 2.74 -12.19
N PRO A 13 -0.91 3.11 -11.76
CA PRO A 13 -1.58 4.29 -12.26
C PRO A 13 -0.89 5.56 -11.74
N PRO A 14 -1.11 6.72 -12.38
CA PRO A 14 -0.65 8.00 -11.83
C PRO A 14 -1.15 8.20 -10.39
N LYS A 15 -0.31 8.86 -9.57
CA LYS A 15 -0.66 9.26 -8.20
C LYS A 15 -1.87 10.18 -8.19
N ILE A 16 -2.70 10.04 -7.15
CA ILE A 16 -3.84 10.94 -6.90
C ILE A 16 -3.38 11.99 -5.89
N THR A 17 -2.99 13.17 -6.36
CA THR A 17 -2.40 14.22 -5.51
C THR A 17 -3.47 15.21 -5.03
N LEU A 18 -3.25 15.79 -3.84
CA LEU A 18 -4.11 16.84 -3.30
C LEU A 18 -4.29 18.04 -4.26
N ASP A 19 -3.26 18.35 -5.05
CA ASP A 19 -3.31 19.42 -6.07
C ASP A 19 -4.40 19.17 -7.15
N GLN A 20 -4.76 17.92 -7.43
CA GLN A 20 -5.86 17.58 -8.35
C GLN A 20 -7.22 18.03 -7.80
N PHE A 21 -7.29 18.30 -6.49
CA PHE A 21 -8.45 18.79 -5.75
C PHE A 21 -8.29 20.26 -5.35
N ASN A 22 -7.40 21.00 -6.03
CA ASN A 22 -7.12 22.42 -5.76
C ASN A 22 -6.69 22.71 -4.30
N GLY A 23 -6.11 21.74 -3.61
CA GLY A 23 -5.73 21.89 -2.19
C GLY A 23 -6.85 21.62 -1.19
N ASP A 24 -8.06 21.24 -1.64
CA ASP A 24 -9.17 20.89 -0.76
C ASP A 24 -8.97 19.49 -0.18
N TYR A 25 -8.55 19.43 1.09
CA TYR A 25 -8.29 18.18 1.77
C TYR A 25 -9.56 17.36 2.01
N ALA A 26 -10.70 18.00 2.28
CA ALA A 26 -11.94 17.27 2.55
C ALA A 26 -12.42 16.53 1.29
N LEU A 27 -12.45 17.23 0.15
CA LEU A 27 -12.78 16.61 -1.13
C LEU A 27 -11.78 15.52 -1.53
N TYR A 28 -10.49 15.72 -1.22
CA TYR A 28 -9.45 14.72 -1.48
C TYR A 28 -9.62 13.47 -0.62
N ASP A 29 -9.86 13.62 0.69
CA ASP A 29 -10.04 12.52 1.62
C ASP A 29 -11.34 11.74 1.33
N ASP A 30 -12.42 12.44 0.98
CA ASP A 30 -13.67 11.80 0.57
C ASP A 30 -13.49 11.00 -0.72
N PHE A 31 -12.80 11.55 -1.72
CA PHE A 31 -12.50 10.83 -2.96
C PHE A 31 -11.63 9.59 -2.72
N LEU A 32 -10.58 9.71 -1.89
CA LEU A 32 -9.74 8.56 -1.55
C LEU A 32 -10.52 7.49 -0.80
N TYR A 33 -11.41 7.88 0.11
CA TYR A 33 -12.22 6.94 0.86
C TYR A 33 -13.26 6.25 -0.02
N GLU A 34 -14.08 7.01 -0.75
CA GLU A 34 -15.19 6.45 -1.52
C GLU A 34 -14.70 5.75 -2.80
N ASN A 35 -13.95 6.46 -3.64
CA ASN A 35 -13.63 5.99 -4.99
C ASN A 35 -12.40 5.09 -5.08
N VAL A 36 -11.53 5.11 -4.06
CA VAL A 36 -10.33 4.26 -4.04
C VAL A 36 -10.45 3.18 -2.99
N PHE A 37 -10.60 3.55 -1.72
CA PHE A 37 -10.62 2.58 -0.63
C PHE A 37 -11.85 1.67 -0.71
N LEU A 38 -13.06 2.22 -0.68
CA LEU A 38 -14.29 1.42 -0.70
C LEU A 38 -14.46 0.70 -2.04
N GLU A 39 -14.43 1.43 -3.15
CA GLU A 39 -14.73 0.88 -4.49
C GLU A 39 -13.63 -0.03 -5.06
N GLN A 40 -12.35 0.16 -4.72
CA GLN A 40 -11.28 -0.61 -5.37
C GLN A 40 -10.59 -1.61 -4.46
N LEU A 41 -10.70 -1.45 -3.13
CA LEU A 41 -9.95 -2.26 -2.17
C LEU A 41 -10.85 -3.02 -1.20
N PHE A 42 -11.82 -2.34 -0.58
CA PHE A 42 -12.57 -2.86 0.55
C PHE A 42 -13.83 -3.65 0.14
N ASN A 43 -14.71 -3.04 -0.66
CA ASN A 43 -15.94 -3.71 -1.12
C ASN A 43 -15.64 -4.74 -2.22
N PHE A 44 -14.64 -4.47 -3.05
CA PHE A 44 -14.16 -5.35 -4.11
C PHE A 44 -12.81 -5.93 -3.73
N LYS A 45 -12.85 -7.07 -3.03
CA LYS A 45 -11.66 -7.70 -2.44
C LYS A 45 -10.59 -7.97 -3.50
N ILE A 46 -9.40 -7.45 -3.23
CA ILE A 46 -8.20 -7.74 -4.00
C ILE A 46 -7.72 -9.17 -3.72
N THR A 47 -6.96 -9.73 -4.65
CA THR A 47 -6.43 -11.10 -4.53
C THR A 47 -4.91 -11.14 -4.63
N PHE A 48 -4.27 -11.94 -3.78
CA PHE A 48 -2.85 -12.24 -3.87
C PHE A 48 -2.67 -13.75 -3.97
N ARG A 49 -2.00 -14.21 -5.05
CA ARG A 49 -1.74 -15.64 -5.30
C ARG A 49 -2.99 -16.52 -5.15
N GLY A 50 -4.12 -16.05 -5.66
CA GLY A 50 -5.40 -16.78 -5.66
C GLY A 50 -6.16 -16.79 -4.32
N LYS A 51 -5.67 -16.10 -3.28
CA LYS A 51 -6.41 -15.89 -2.02
C LYS A 51 -6.85 -14.43 -1.91
N PHE A 52 -7.96 -14.17 -1.23
CA PHE A 52 -8.38 -12.80 -0.92
C PHE A 52 -7.38 -12.12 0.01
N VAL A 53 -7.23 -10.80 -0.17
CA VAL A 53 -6.58 -9.92 0.79
C VAL A 53 -7.65 -9.13 1.51
N GLU A 54 -7.77 -9.34 2.82
CA GLU A 54 -8.70 -8.66 3.68
C GLU A 54 -8.08 -7.38 4.26
N LEU A 55 -8.94 -6.39 4.50
CA LEU A 55 -8.60 -5.14 5.15
C LEU A 55 -9.32 -5.06 6.50
N LYS A 56 -8.64 -4.53 7.52
CA LYS A 56 -9.18 -4.46 8.88
C LYS A 56 -10.25 -3.37 8.99
N SER A 57 -11.45 -3.72 9.45
CA SER A 57 -12.54 -2.76 9.64
C SER A 57 -12.50 -2.06 11.00
N TYR A 58 -12.32 -2.83 12.08
CA TYR A 58 -12.41 -2.31 13.45
C TYR A 58 -11.05 -1.99 14.08
N PRO A 59 -10.97 -0.98 14.97
CA PRO A 59 -12.06 -0.08 15.35
C PRO A 59 -12.39 0.93 14.24
N TYR A 60 -13.66 1.34 14.13
CA TYR A 60 -14.02 2.46 13.26
C TYR A 60 -13.61 3.78 13.93
N PHE A 61 -13.09 4.70 13.14
CA PHE A 61 -12.81 6.08 13.56
C PHE A 61 -13.56 7.01 12.60
N GLU A 62 -14.39 7.90 13.15
CA GLU A 62 -15.26 8.82 12.38
C GLU A 62 -16.06 8.13 11.25
N GLY A 63 -16.51 6.90 11.49
CA GLY A 63 -17.31 6.13 10.52
C GLY A 63 -16.50 5.45 9.42
N LYS A 64 -15.17 5.60 9.38
CA LYS A 64 -14.28 4.92 8.41
C LYS A 64 -13.54 3.75 9.05
N GLU A 65 -13.18 2.77 8.24
CA GLU A 65 -12.47 1.55 8.65
C GLU A 65 -11.05 1.84 9.16
N ASP A 66 -10.61 1.09 10.17
CA ASP A 66 -9.25 1.17 10.74
C ASP A 66 -8.15 1.12 9.66
N SER A 67 -8.31 0.20 8.71
CA SER A 67 -7.36 0.03 7.62
C SER A 67 -7.24 1.25 6.71
N TYR A 68 -8.30 2.07 6.55
CA TYR A 68 -8.20 3.31 5.79
C TYR A 68 -7.13 4.21 6.40
N PHE A 69 -7.21 4.47 7.71
CA PHE A 69 -6.24 5.29 8.43
C PHE A 69 -4.83 4.69 8.46
N HIS A 70 -4.70 3.36 8.57
CA HIS A 70 -3.40 2.69 8.44
C HIS A 70 -2.75 2.93 7.05
N LEU A 71 -3.56 3.19 6.03
CA LEU A 71 -3.15 3.41 4.66
C LEU A 71 -3.13 4.89 4.24
N THR A 72 -3.54 5.82 5.10
CA THR A 72 -3.55 7.27 4.76
C THR A 72 -2.91 8.17 5.82
N CYS A 73 -2.73 7.72 7.06
CA CYS A 73 -2.22 8.55 8.17
C CYS A 73 -0.84 8.13 8.68
N LYS A 74 -0.09 9.09 9.25
CA LYS A 74 1.24 8.83 9.86
C LYS A 74 1.12 8.00 11.13
N ASN A 75 0.22 8.42 12.01
CA ASN A 75 -0.11 7.73 13.26
C ASN A 75 -1.40 6.94 13.05
N PHE A 76 -1.34 5.66 13.38
CA PHE A 76 -2.43 4.70 13.22
C PHE A 76 -2.58 3.82 14.47
N ASP A 77 -1.97 4.23 15.58
CA ASP A 77 -2.15 3.57 16.86
C ASP A 77 -3.56 3.82 17.38
N ILE A 78 -4.21 2.77 17.90
CA ILE A 78 -5.60 2.83 18.39
C ILE A 78 -5.78 3.88 19.49
N ASP A 79 -4.73 4.14 20.28
CA ASP A 79 -4.74 5.08 21.41
C ASP A 79 -4.44 6.53 21.00
N SER A 80 -4.15 6.78 19.72
CA SER A 80 -3.86 8.14 19.23
C SER A 80 -5.16 8.84 18.86
N GLU A 81 -5.47 9.92 19.58
CA GLU A 81 -6.66 10.77 19.37
C GLU A 81 -6.58 11.60 18.07
N GLU A 82 -5.40 11.71 17.46
CA GLU A 82 -5.16 12.49 16.24
C GLU A 82 -4.66 11.61 15.09
N ARG A 83 -5.38 11.67 13.96
CA ARG A 83 -5.00 10.98 12.72
C ARG A 83 -4.34 11.97 11.75
N GLU A 84 -3.04 12.21 11.92
CA GLU A 84 -2.31 13.13 11.03
C GLU A 84 -2.19 12.53 9.61
N PRO A 85 -2.69 13.21 8.56
CA PRO A 85 -2.60 12.70 7.19
C PRO A 85 -1.16 12.57 6.68
N ASP A 86 -0.92 11.49 5.93
CA ASP A 86 0.31 11.24 5.19
C ASP A 86 0.01 11.35 3.70
N LEU A 87 0.23 12.54 3.13
CA LEU A 87 -0.07 12.80 1.72
C LEU A 87 0.70 11.86 0.78
N ARG A 88 1.95 11.49 1.10
CA ARG A 88 2.74 10.58 0.24
C ARG A 88 2.19 9.17 0.22
N ARG A 89 1.63 8.73 1.34
CA ARG A 89 0.91 7.47 1.44
C ARG A 89 -0.43 7.53 0.71
N SER A 90 -1.20 8.58 0.98
CA SER A 90 -2.52 8.83 0.41
C SER A 90 -2.50 8.89 -1.12
N GLU A 91 -1.50 9.57 -1.69
CA GLU A 91 -1.23 9.66 -3.13
C GLU A 91 -1.14 8.30 -3.85
N ARG A 92 -0.70 7.28 -3.11
CA ARG A 92 -0.40 5.94 -3.62
C ARG A 92 -1.44 4.90 -3.18
N LEU A 93 -2.55 5.31 -2.57
CA LEU A 93 -3.60 4.39 -2.16
C LEU A 93 -4.13 3.58 -3.37
N CYS A 94 -4.25 4.22 -4.53
CA CYS A 94 -4.64 3.59 -5.80
C CYS A 94 -3.63 2.56 -6.33
N TRP A 95 -2.41 2.52 -5.78
CA TRP A 95 -1.39 1.56 -6.19
C TRP A 95 -1.57 0.19 -5.56
N LEU A 96 -2.30 0.07 -4.44
CA LEU A 96 -2.44 -1.18 -3.69
C LEU A 96 -2.90 -2.35 -4.55
N ARG A 97 -4.02 -2.17 -5.27
CA ARG A 97 -4.59 -3.22 -6.11
C ARG A 97 -3.64 -3.65 -7.24
N PRO A 98 -3.19 -2.76 -8.14
CA PRO A 98 -2.27 -3.17 -9.20
C PRO A 98 -0.94 -3.70 -8.66
N ALA A 99 -0.43 -3.18 -7.53
CA ALA A 99 0.78 -3.70 -6.92
C ALA A 99 0.62 -5.15 -6.42
N ILE A 100 -0.53 -5.49 -5.84
CA ILE A 100 -0.79 -6.80 -5.23
C ILE A 100 -1.26 -7.83 -6.27
N GLU A 101 -2.16 -7.48 -7.19
CA GLU A 101 -2.80 -8.45 -8.09
C GLU A 101 -1.94 -8.79 -9.32
N THR A 102 -0.96 -7.95 -9.65
CA THR A 102 -0.13 -8.10 -10.86
C THR A 102 1.03 -9.06 -10.63
N ASP A 103 1.21 -10.01 -11.55
CA ASP A 103 2.46 -10.76 -11.67
C ASP A 103 3.51 -9.90 -12.38
N HIS A 104 4.19 -9.05 -11.61
CA HIS A 104 5.12 -8.03 -12.10
C HIS A 104 6.28 -8.62 -12.92
N ASN A 105 6.78 -9.80 -12.54
CA ASN A 105 7.86 -10.47 -13.26
C ASN A 105 7.44 -10.84 -14.68
N LYS A 106 6.17 -11.21 -14.89
CA LYS A 106 5.64 -11.56 -16.22
C LYS A 106 5.17 -10.34 -17.00
N ILE A 107 4.56 -9.37 -16.33
CA ILE A 107 3.84 -8.27 -16.98
C ILE A 107 4.75 -7.06 -17.22
N CYS A 108 5.52 -6.65 -16.21
CA CYS A 108 6.25 -5.38 -16.26
C CYS A 108 7.58 -5.47 -17.02
N LYS A 109 8.13 -6.68 -17.22
CA LYS A 109 9.45 -6.92 -17.85
C LYS A 109 10.61 -6.17 -17.19
N GLN A 110 10.42 -5.75 -15.94
CA GLN A 110 11.39 -5.08 -15.08
C GLN A 110 11.09 -5.43 -13.63
N ASP A 111 12.13 -5.42 -12.80
CA ASP A 111 12.06 -5.76 -11.37
C ASP A 111 11.47 -4.60 -10.54
N CYS A 112 10.24 -4.19 -10.87
CA CYS A 112 9.54 -3.11 -10.19
C CYS A 112 9.09 -3.48 -8.78
N PHE A 113 8.73 -4.73 -8.51
CA PHE A 113 8.42 -5.19 -7.16
C PHE A 113 9.29 -6.37 -6.76
N LEU A 114 10.09 -6.15 -5.71
CA LEU A 114 10.86 -7.16 -5.02
C LEU A 114 9.97 -7.81 -3.97
N ILE A 115 9.55 -9.06 -4.21
CA ILE A 115 8.65 -9.80 -3.33
C ILE A 115 9.44 -10.82 -2.50
N TYR A 116 9.27 -10.81 -1.18
CA TYR A 116 9.90 -11.77 -0.28
C TYR A 116 9.03 -12.09 0.93
N GLU A 117 9.31 -13.22 1.59
CA GLU A 117 8.56 -13.70 2.74
C GLU A 117 9.47 -13.92 3.94
N ARG A 118 8.95 -13.68 5.14
CA ARG A 118 9.66 -14.03 6.38
C ARG A 118 8.69 -14.56 7.45
N PRO A 119 9.17 -15.47 8.32
CA PRO A 119 8.39 -15.90 9.48
C PRO A 119 8.03 -14.72 10.40
N TYR A 120 6.79 -14.69 10.90
CA TYR A 120 6.29 -13.73 11.86
C TYR A 120 5.38 -14.42 12.87
N LYS A 121 5.83 -14.55 14.13
CA LYS A 121 5.11 -15.30 15.17
C LYS A 121 4.77 -16.72 14.69
N LYS A 122 3.48 -17.03 14.51
CA LYS A 122 2.97 -18.34 14.05
C LYS A 122 2.52 -18.31 12.58
N SER A 123 2.81 -17.25 11.84
CA SER A 123 2.47 -17.08 10.43
C SER A 123 3.68 -16.57 9.63
N ASN A 124 3.46 -16.21 8.37
CA ASN A 124 4.43 -15.51 7.54
C ASN A 124 3.96 -14.09 7.24
N ARG A 125 4.91 -13.18 7.01
CA ARG A 125 4.64 -11.89 6.36
C ARG A 125 5.27 -11.88 4.98
N ILE A 126 4.51 -11.37 4.04
CA ILE A 126 4.90 -11.16 2.66
C ILE A 126 5.11 -9.66 2.49
N PHE A 127 6.19 -9.31 1.82
CA PHE A 127 6.59 -7.94 1.58
C PHE A 127 6.70 -7.73 0.09
N LEU A 128 6.13 -6.64 -0.40
CA LEU A 128 6.31 -6.17 -1.76
C LEU A 128 7.02 -4.81 -1.67
N LEU A 129 8.22 -4.73 -2.20
CA LEU A 129 9.03 -3.52 -2.19
C LEU A 129 9.23 -3.02 -3.62
N ASP A 130 8.72 -1.83 -3.93
CA ASP A 130 9.16 -1.05 -5.07
C ASP A 130 10.30 -0.12 -4.63
N PRO A 131 11.56 -0.40 -4.98
CA PRO A 131 12.68 0.40 -4.53
C PRO A 131 12.82 1.73 -5.27
N VAL A 132 12.27 1.85 -6.48
CA VAL A 132 12.42 3.04 -7.33
C VAL A 132 11.35 4.07 -6.97
N ASP A 133 10.09 3.65 -6.95
CA ASP A 133 8.96 4.49 -6.55
C ASP A 133 8.78 4.55 -5.02
N ARG A 134 9.64 3.82 -4.29
CA ARG A 134 9.78 3.78 -2.82
C ARG A 134 8.49 3.39 -2.12
N TYR A 135 7.78 2.42 -2.68
CA TYR A 135 6.53 1.93 -2.13
C TYR A 135 6.73 0.58 -1.45
N PHE A 136 6.12 0.41 -0.28
CA PHE A 136 6.30 -0.80 0.53
C PHE A 136 4.97 -1.29 1.05
N ILE A 137 4.64 -2.55 0.77
CA ILE A 137 3.40 -3.20 1.17
C ILE A 137 3.73 -4.38 2.07
N VAL A 138 2.93 -4.58 3.11
CA VAL A 138 3.06 -5.71 4.04
C VAL A 138 1.75 -6.48 4.10
N LEU A 139 1.80 -7.76 3.74
CA LEU A 139 0.72 -8.71 3.95
C LEU A 139 1.11 -9.69 5.06
N GLU A 140 0.13 -10.19 5.80
CA GLU A 140 0.31 -11.27 6.76
C GLU A 140 -0.56 -12.46 6.37
N GLU A 141 0.05 -13.65 6.30
CA GLU A 141 -0.66 -14.87 5.94
C GLU A 141 -1.64 -15.29 7.03
N ARG A 142 -2.83 -15.70 6.59
CA ARG A 142 -3.87 -16.36 7.37
C ARG A 142 -4.24 -17.68 6.67
N PRO A 143 -4.91 -18.62 7.37
CA PRO A 143 -5.23 -19.93 6.78
C PRO A 143 -5.97 -19.85 5.44
N SER A 144 -6.95 -18.95 5.31
CA SER A 144 -7.80 -18.82 4.11
C SER A 144 -7.64 -17.51 3.32
N TYR A 145 -6.88 -16.53 3.83
CA TYR A 145 -6.73 -15.19 3.23
C TYR A 145 -5.38 -14.57 3.59
N TYR A 146 -5.09 -13.39 3.05
CA TYR A 146 -3.99 -12.53 3.49
C TYR A 146 -4.57 -11.29 4.17
N LEU A 147 -4.00 -10.84 5.28
CA LEU A 147 -4.38 -9.55 5.88
C LEU A 147 -3.43 -8.47 5.36
N LEU A 148 -3.97 -7.39 4.77
CA LEU A 148 -3.18 -6.19 4.49
C LEU A 148 -2.87 -5.49 5.81
N ILE A 149 -1.58 -5.47 6.18
CA ILE A 149 -1.12 -4.86 7.45
C ILE A 149 -0.91 -3.37 7.28
N THR A 150 -0.22 -2.97 6.21
CA THR A 150 0.06 -1.56 5.90
C THR A 150 0.63 -1.45 4.49
N ALA A 151 0.59 -0.26 3.92
CA ALA A 151 1.37 0.13 2.77
C ALA A 151 1.78 1.61 2.89
N PHE A 152 3.03 1.94 2.56
CA PHE A 152 3.53 3.31 2.72
C PHE A 152 4.69 3.67 1.80
N TYR A 153 4.88 4.99 1.66
CA TYR A 153 6.02 5.59 0.96
C TYR A 153 7.26 5.65 1.88
N ILE A 154 8.41 5.21 1.38
CA ILE A 154 9.67 5.25 2.11
C ILE A 154 10.37 6.59 1.89
N HIS A 155 10.23 7.49 2.87
CA HIS A 155 10.85 8.83 2.82
C HIS A 155 12.38 8.83 2.82
N TYR A 156 12.99 7.99 3.66
CA TYR A 156 14.42 8.10 3.95
C TYR A 156 15.23 6.95 3.33
N ASP A 157 16.38 7.29 2.72
CA ASP A 157 17.25 6.31 2.07
C ASP A 157 17.79 5.23 3.02
N ASN A 158 18.00 5.57 4.29
CA ASN A 158 18.43 4.60 5.28
C ASN A 158 17.35 3.53 5.54
N VAL A 159 16.07 3.88 5.47
CA VAL A 159 14.95 2.93 5.56
C VAL A 159 14.91 2.07 4.30
N LEU A 160 15.02 2.67 3.11
CA LEU A 160 15.07 1.92 1.85
C LEU A 160 16.24 0.91 1.84
N ARG A 161 17.44 1.34 2.23
CA ARG A 161 18.62 0.46 2.36
C ARG A 161 18.37 -0.69 3.34
N LYS A 162 17.68 -0.45 4.46
CA LYS A 162 17.31 -1.52 5.40
C LYS A 162 16.35 -2.52 4.75
N LYS A 163 15.38 -2.05 3.95
CA LYS A 163 14.43 -2.90 3.22
C LYS A 163 15.08 -3.71 2.10
N LEU A 164 16.02 -3.13 1.36
CA LEU A 164 16.81 -3.86 0.37
C LEU A 164 17.68 -4.95 1.01
N LYS A 165 18.36 -4.65 2.12
CA LYS A 165 19.12 -5.66 2.89
C LYS A 165 18.22 -6.77 3.43
N GLU A 166 17.00 -6.42 3.84
CA GLU A 166 15.99 -7.38 4.28
C GLU A 166 15.57 -8.28 3.12
N TYR A 167 15.28 -7.71 1.94
CA TYR A 167 15.01 -8.47 0.72
C TYR A 167 16.16 -9.41 0.37
N ASP A 168 17.41 -8.95 0.33
CA ASP A 168 18.57 -9.78 0.00
C ASP A 168 18.77 -10.97 0.94
N LYS A 169 18.36 -10.82 2.20
CA LYS A 169 18.43 -11.89 3.21
C LYS A 169 17.36 -12.97 3.01
N TYR A 170 16.17 -12.59 2.53
CA TYR A 170 14.99 -13.45 2.50
C TYR A 170 14.51 -13.82 1.09
N LYS A 171 15.09 -13.22 0.04
CA LYS A 171 14.80 -13.61 -1.34
C LYS A 171 15.07 -15.10 -1.50
N THR A 172 14.09 -15.82 -2.02
CA THR A 172 14.24 -17.23 -2.33
C THR A 172 15.10 -17.32 -3.59
N ASN A 173 16.18 -18.10 -3.55
CA ASN A 173 16.96 -18.45 -4.75
C ASN A 173 16.17 -19.43 -5.63
#